data_AF-A0A2V5K132-F1
#
_entry.id   AF-A0A2V5K132-F1
#
_cell.length_a   1.000
_cell.length_b   1.000
_cell.length_c   1.000
_cell.angle_alpha   90.00
_cell.angle_beta   90.00
_cell.angle_gamma   90.00
#
_symmetry.space_group_name_H-M   'P 1'
#
loop_
_entity.id
_entity.type
_entity.pdbx_description
1 polymer ?
#
loop_
_entity_poly.entity_id
_entity_poly.type
_entity_poly.pdbx_seq_one_letter_code
_entity_poly.pdbx_strand_id
1 'polypeptide(L)'
;MTSCLLSAGRKRLASFGFSVALRTGVRYIENIAIFPRQEGTGIIKRHRIEGPPDLVVEILSPSTSRNDKVCKKRNYERFGVPEYWVVDPVHRFIDQFDAEDGKYALYGTYSAGGLLNSPRFSCMNVHMDELFARLLPDD
;
A
#
# COMPACT_ATOMS: atom_id res chain seq x y z
N MET A 1 -1.27 -14.21 3.96
CA MET A 1 -1.98 -13.34 2.98
C MET A 1 -3.32 -13.91 2.46
N THR A 2 -3.46 -15.22 2.20
CA THR A 2 -4.59 -15.81 1.46
C THR A 2 -5.96 -15.75 2.17
N SER A 3 -6.00 -15.61 3.50
CA SER A 3 -7.26 -15.65 4.28
C SER A 3 -8.02 -14.31 4.35
N CYS A 4 -7.32 -13.16 4.43
CA CYS A 4 -7.96 -11.84 4.52
C CYS A 4 -8.64 -11.45 3.17
N LEU A 5 -8.10 -11.91 2.03
CA LEU A 5 -8.75 -11.79 0.70
C LEU A 5 -9.98 -12.72 0.52
N LEU A 6 -10.07 -13.83 1.27
CA LEU A 6 -11.19 -14.78 1.21
C LEU A 6 -12.35 -14.37 2.13
N SER A 7 -12.05 -13.78 3.31
CA SER A 7 -13.05 -13.12 4.17
C SER A 7 -13.60 -11.83 3.53
N ALA A 8 -12.78 -11.11 2.76
CA ALA A 8 -13.20 -10.01 1.90
C ALA A 8 -13.88 -10.57 0.63
N GLY A 9 -14.96 -11.33 0.81
CA GLY A 9 -15.56 -12.19 -0.20
C GLY A 9 -15.55 -11.59 -1.61
N ARG A 10 -14.70 -12.10 -2.51
CA ARG A 10 -14.61 -11.71 -3.94
C ARG A 10 -14.89 -10.22 -4.20
N LYS A 11 -14.34 -9.28 -3.42
CA LYS A 11 -14.54 -7.85 -3.67
C LYS A 11 -13.28 -7.24 -4.26
N ARG A 12 -13.44 -6.86 -5.53
CA ARG A 12 -12.44 -6.39 -6.51
C ARG A 12 -11.37 -5.49 -5.90
N LEU A 13 -10.12 -5.93 -5.97
CA LEU A 13 -8.95 -5.06 -5.98
C LEU A 13 -9.11 -4.10 -7.18
N ALA A 14 -9.23 -2.81 -6.93
CA ALA A 14 -9.26 -1.80 -7.99
C ALA A 14 -7.84 -1.25 -8.19
N SER A 15 -7.09 -1.87 -9.10
CA SER A 15 -5.84 -1.30 -9.62
C SER A 15 -6.18 -0.27 -10.71
N PHE A 16 -6.02 1.02 -10.42
CA PHE A 16 -6.16 2.07 -11.44
C PHE A 16 -4.78 2.54 -11.90
N GLY A 17 -4.28 1.95 -13.00
CA GLY A 17 -3.09 2.30 -13.80
C GLY A 17 -1.75 2.27 -13.04
N PHE A 18 -0.81 1.33 -13.23
CA PHE A 18 -0.43 0.51 -14.37
C PHE A 18 -0.13 -0.94 -13.94
N SER A 19 -0.30 -1.91 -14.84
CA SER A 19 0.15 -3.30 -14.62
C SER A 19 1.66 -3.37 -14.38
N VAL A 20 2.08 -4.16 -13.39
CA VAL A 20 3.35 -4.90 -13.45
C VAL A 20 3.03 -6.37 -13.67
N ALA A 21 3.40 -6.87 -14.84
CA ALA A 21 3.65 -8.28 -15.05
C ALA A 21 4.96 -8.63 -14.33
N LEU A 22 4.90 -9.55 -13.37
CA LEU A 22 6.07 -10.14 -12.77
C LEU A 22 6.75 -11.04 -13.83
N ARG A 23 7.78 -10.51 -14.48
CA ARG A 23 8.80 -11.30 -15.19
C ARG A 23 10.10 -10.51 -15.17
N THR A 24 11.05 -11.00 -14.37
CA THR A 24 12.51 -10.85 -14.49
C THR A 24 12.99 -9.81 -15.52
N GLY A 25 13.51 -8.66 -15.05
CA GLY A 25 14.13 -7.62 -15.90
C GLY A 25 13.53 -6.20 -15.78
N VAL A 26 13.68 -5.60 -14.61
CA VAL A 26 13.20 -4.29 -14.10
C VAL A 26 12.82 -3.17 -15.12
N ARG A 27 11.58 -2.66 -15.00
CA ARG A 27 11.20 -1.25 -15.18
C ARG A 27 10.06 -0.92 -14.19
N TYR A 28 10.26 0.05 -13.29
CA TYR A 28 9.28 0.40 -12.25
C TYR A 28 8.50 1.68 -12.61
N ILE A 29 7.19 1.55 -12.76
CA ILE A 29 6.20 2.63 -12.68
C ILE A 29 5.57 2.47 -11.30
N GLU A 30 5.43 3.55 -10.53
CA GLU A 30 4.97 3.50 -9.14
C GLU A 30 3.63 2.77 -9.02
N ASN A 31 3.58 1.78 -8.15
CA ASN A 31 2.40 0.96 -7.96
C ASN A 31 1.68 1.44 -6.70
N ILE A 32 0.42 1.82 -6.86
CA ILE A 32 -0.45 2.21 -5.76
C ILE A 32 -1.55 1.16 -5.63
N ALA A 33 -1.57 0.45 -4.51
CA ALA A 33 -2.68 -0.43 -4.14
C ALA A 33 -3.64 0.32 -3.21
N ILE A 34 -4.94 0.19 -3.49
CA ILE A 34 -5.99 0.92 -2.79
C ILE A 34 -6.98 -0.07 -2.19
N PHE A 35 -7.21 0.06 -0.88
CA PHE A 35 -8.09 -0.81 -0.10
C PHE A 35 -9.27 0.01 0.47
N PRO A 36 -10.49 -0.18 -0.05
CA PRO A 36 -11.70 0.38 0.56
C PRO A 36 -12.10 -0.40 1.82
N ARG A 37 -12.90 0.24 2.69
CA ARG A 37 -13.52 -0.39 3.86
C ARG A 37 -14.27 -1.66 3.48
N GLN A 38 -14.21 -2.67 4.36
CA GLN A 38 -14.88 -3.97 4.23
C GLN A 38 -16.38 -3.88 3.84
N GLU A 39 -17.05 -2.79 4.21
CA GLU A 39 -18.50 -2.59 3.99
C GLU A 39 -18.82 -1.57 2.87
N GLY A 40 -17.83 -0.87 2.31
CA GLY A 40 -18.04 0.30 1.44
C GLY A 40 -17.52 0.10 0.01
N THR A 41 -18.27 -0.56 -0.86
CA THR A 41 -17.91 -0.65 -2.30
C THR A 41 -18.34 0.58 -3.12
N GLY A 42 -18.92 1.60 -2.49
CA GLY A 42 -19.51 2.77 -3.16
C GLY A 42 -18.49 3.69 -3.84
N ILE A 43 -17.22 3.64 -3.42
CA ILE A 43 -16.15 4.50 -3.93
C ILE A 43 -15.54 3.98 -5.24
N ILE A 44 -15.62 2.68 -5.51
CA ILE A 44 -15.05 2.10 -6.74
C ILE A 44 -16.05 2.30 -7.88
N LYS A 45 -15.71 3.17 -8.84
CA LYS A 45 -16.45 3.34 -10.10
C LYS A 45 -15.73 2.62 -11.23
N ARG A 46 -16.39 2.52 -12.39
CA ARG A 46 -15.91 1.78 -13.58
C ARG A 46 -14.47 2.13 -13.99
N HIS A 47 -14.06 3.38 -13.81
CA HIS A 47 -12.76 3.89 -14.26
C HIS A 47 -12.01 4.74 -13.22
N ARG A 48 -12.51 4.86 -11.99
CA ARG A 48 -11.89 5.70 -10.95
C ARG A 48 -12.36 5.33 -9.55
N ILE A 49 -11.67 5.86 -8.55
CA ILE A 49 -12.10 5.85 -7.16
C ILE A 49 -12.66 7.25 -6.83
N GLU A 50 -13.86 7.30 -6.26
CA GLU A 50 -14.54 8.52 -5.82
C GLU A 50 -14.65 8.52 -4.29
N GLY A 51 -13.84 9.35 -3.64
CA GLY A 51 -13.72 9.40 -2.18
C GLY A 51 -12.40 8.78 -1.70
N PRO A 52 -11.98 9.08 -0.45
CA PRO A 52 -10.75 8.54 0.09
C PRO A 52 -10.89 7.03 0.35
N PRO A 53 -9.90 6.22 -0.02
CA PRO A 53 -9.80 4.88 0.51
C PRO A 53 -9.32 4.86 1.96
N ASP A 54 -9.51 3.72 2.61
CA ASP A 54 -9.12 3.51 4.00
C ASP A 54 -7.62 3.17 4.15
N LEU A 55 -7.02 2.56 3.12
CA LEU A 55 -5.57 2.34 3.03
C LEU A 55 -5.04 2.56 1.61
N VAL A 56 -3.90 3.25 1.53
CA VAL A 56 -3.08 3.36 0.33
C VAL A 56 -1.71 2.73 0.59
N VAL A 57 -1.27 1.82 -0.28
CA VAL A 57 0.08 1.24 -0.24
C VAL A 57 0.82 1.65 -1.51
N GLU A 58 1.91 2.39 -1.35
CA GLU A 58 2.77 2.86 -2.45
C GLU A 58 4.08 2.07 -2.47
N ILE A 59 4.35 1.41 -3.60
CA ILE A 59 5.61 0.71 -3.83
C ILE A 59 6.53 1.63 -4.64
N LEU A 60 7.64 2.02 -4.02
CA LEU A 60 8.59 2.95 -4.60
C LEU A 60 9.29 2.34 -5.82
N SER A 61 9.43 3.15 -6.86
CA SER A 61 10.33 2.87 -7.97
C SER A 61 11.74 3.36 -7.62
N PRO A 62 12.82 2.74 -8.15
CA PRO A 62 14.18 3.28 -8.02
C PRO A 62 14.32 4.71 -8.55
N SER A 63 13.44 5.13 -9.46
CA SER A 63 13.41 6.47 -10.07
C SER A 63 12.55 7.50 -9.32
N THR A 64 11.88 7.13 -8.22
CA THR A 64 10.97 8.04 -7.52
C THR A 64 11.74 9.14 -6.78
N SER A 65 11.51 10.40 -7.17
CA SER A 65 12.14 11.55 -6.52
C SER A 65 11.58 11.81 -5.11
N ARG A 66 12.38 12.39 -4.21
CA ARG A 66 11.93 12.80 -2.87
C ARG A 66 10.74 13.77 -2.90
N ASN A 67 10.72 14.68 -3.87
CA ASN A 67 9.65 15.68 -4.00
C ASN A 67 8.30 15.04 -4.32
N ASP A 68 8.30 13.99 -5.14
CA ASP A 68 7.09 13.26 -5.50
C ASP A 68 6.48 12.53 -4.27
N LYS A 69 7.33 11.87 -3.46
CA LYS A 69 6.91 11.25 -2.19
C LYS A 69 6.23 12.24 -1.24
N VAL A 70 6.83 13.43 -1.07
CA VAL A 70 6.30 14.48 -0.19
C VAL A 70 4.95 14.99 -0.70
N CYS A 71 4.83 15.23 -2.01
CA CYS A 71 3.57 15.69 -2.61
C CYS A 71 2.45 14.65 -2.44
N LYS A 72 2.72 13.37 -2.70
CA LYS A 72 1.73 12.30 -2.57
C LYS A 72 1.28 12.08 -1.14
N LYS A 73 2.23 11.98 -0.20
CA LYS A 73 1.90 11.85 1.23
C LYS A 73 0.97 12.99 1.68
N ARG A 74 1.31 14.24 1.35
CA ARG A 74 0.48 15.41 1.68
C ARG A 74 -0.90 15.37 1.01
N ASN A 75 -0.98 14.88 -0.22
CA ASN A 75 -2.27 14.73 -0.90
C ASN A 75 -3.16 13.70 -0.21
N TYR A 76 -2.64 12.51 0.09
CA TYR A 76 -3.43 11.47 0.77
C TYR A 76 -3.89 11.93 2.16
N GLU A 77 -3.02 12.59 2.91
CA GLU A 77 -3.36 13.21 4.20
C GLU A 77 -4.50 14.22 4.03
N ARG A 78 -4.36 15.16 3.07
CA ARG A 78 -5.37 16.18 2.80
C ARG A 78 -6.71 15.60 2.35
N PHE A 79 -6.70 14.50 1.62
CA PHE A 79 -7.91 13.81 1.18
C PHE A 79 -8.52 12.90 2.25
N GLY A 80 -7.88 12.77 3.41
CA GLY A 80 -8.42 12.04 4.56
C GLY A 80 -8.27 10.53 4.44
N VAL A 81 -7.23 10.06 3.76
CA VAL A 81 -6.85 8.64 3.80
C VAL A 81 -6.39 8.31 5.22
N PRO A 82 -7.01 7.35 5.93
CA PRO A 82 -6.69 7.02 7.31
C PRO A 82 -5.33 6.35 7.50
N GLU A 83 -4.92 5.50 6.56
CA GLU A 83 -3.66 4.74 6.66
C GLU A 83 -2.90 4.77 5.33
N TYR A 84 -1.58 4.97 5.39
CA TYR A 84 -0.73 5.08 4.21
C TYR A 84 0.60 4.38 4.42
N TRP A 85 0.96 3.47 3.51
CA TRP A 85 2.21 2.71 3.58
C TRP A 85 3.12 3.05 2.41
N VAL A 86 4.41 3.17 2.70
CA VAL A 86 5.45 3.36 1.69
C VAL A 86 6.39 2.16 1.74
N VAL A 87 6.39 1.35 0.68
CA VAL A 87 7.26 0.18 0.53
C VAL A 87 8.50 0.59 -0.25
N ASP A 88 9.68 0.44 0.34
CA ASP A 88 10.96 0.58 -0.34
C ASP A 88 11.53 -0.83 -0.64
N PRO A 89 11.38 -1.35 -1.88
CA PRO A 89 11.88 -2.67 -2.23
C PRO A 89 13.41 -2.72 -2.28
N VAL A 90 14.09 -1.59 -2.55
CA VAL A 90 15.56 -1.53 -2.65
C VAL A 90 16.17 -1.66 -1.27
N HIS A 91 15.65 -0.91 -0.31
CA HIS A 91 16.14 -0.91 1.08
C HIS A 91 15.41 -1.91 1.97
N ARG A 92 14.39 -2.61 1.44
CA ARG A 92 13.61 -3.66 2.10
C ARG A 92 12.99 -3.22 3.42
N PHE A 93 12.23 -2.11 3.38
CA PHE A 93 11.42 -1.67 4.50
C PHE A 93 10.05 -1.14 4.09
N ILE A 94 9.14 -1.02 5.06
CA ILE A 94 7.88 -0.31 4.94
C ILE A 94 7.79 0.77 6.02
N ASP A 95 7.48 2.00 5.63
CA ASP A 95 6.99 3.03 6.54
C ASP A 95 5.46 2.99 6.58
N GLN A 96 4.89 2.82 7.77
CA GLN A 96 3.46 2.86 8.02
C GLN A 96 3.09 4.20 8.65
N PHE A 97 2.16 4.93 8.04
CA PHE A 97 1.58 6.14 8.57
C PHE A 97 0.12 5.91 8.94
N ASP A 98 -0.27 6.34 10.14
CA ASP A 98 -1.67 6.39 10.59
C ASP A 98 -2.08 7.85 10.78
N ALA A 99 -3.29 8.20 10.35
CA ALA A 99 -3.83 9.53 10.47
C ALA A 99 -4.54 9.69 11.83
N GLU A 100 -4.01 10.61 12.64
CA GLU A 100 -4.62 11.07 13.88
C GLU A 100 -4.98 12.54 13.72
N ASP A 101 -6.23 12.92 14.01
CA ASP A 101 -6.76 14.28 13.83
C ASP A 101 -6.49 14.88 12.44
N GLY A 102 -6.52 14.03 11.40
CA GLY A 102 -6.32 14.42 10.01
C GLY A 102 -4.86 14.68 9.63
N LYS A 103 -3.88 14.25 10.44
CA LYS A 103 -2.46 14.34 10.14
C LYS A 103 -1.78 12.99 10.27
N TYR A 104 -0.86 12.69 9.36
CA TYR A 104 -0.08 11.47 9.43
C TYR A 104 1.03 11.55 10.47
N ALA A 105 0.99 10.61 11.41
CA ALA A 105 2.13 10.24 12.25
C ALA A 105 2.80 8.98 11.66
N LEU A 106 4.13 8.89 11.79
CA LEU A 106 4.82 7.62 11.52
C LEU A 106 4.42 6.64 12.62
N TYR A 107 3.67 5.60 12.26
CA TYR A 107 3.25 4.55 13.17
C TYR A 107 4.39 3.54 13.39
N GLY A 108 5.13 3.22 12.33
CA GLY A 108 6.31 2.36 12.43
C GLY A 108 7.07 2.21 11.12
N THR A 109 8.34 1.83 11.24
CA THR A 109 9.19 1.39 10.13
C THR A 109 9.53 -0.08 10.34
N TYR A 110 9.19 -0.92 9.36
CA TYR A 110 9.33 -2.37 9.45
C TYR A 110 10.34 -2.87 8.42
N SER A 111 11.34 -3.61 8.85
CA SER A 111 12.39 -4.20 8.00
C SER A 111 12.48 -5.72 8.23
N ALA A 112 13.56 -6.36 7.80
CA ALA A 112 13.75 -7.81 7.90
C ALA A 112 13.44 -8.37 9.31
N GLY A 113 12.78 -9.53 9.37
CA GLY A 113 12.27 -10.15 10.59
C GLY A 113 11.04 -9.46 11.20
N GLY A 114 10.60 -8.33 10.66
CA GLY A 114 9.46 -7.57 11.17
C GLY A 114 8.11 -8.23 10.87
N LEU A 115 7.13 -7.91 11.72
CA LEU A 115 5.72 -8.17 11.51
C LEU A 115 4.97 -6.85 11.58
N LEU A 116 4.45 -6.40 10.43
CA LEU A 116 3.60 -5.22 10.33
C LEU A 116 2.15 -5.62 10.55
N ASN A 117 1.49 -4.95 11.49
CA ASN A 117 0.05 -5.10 11.73
C ASN A 117 -0.63 -3.74 11.49
N SER A 118 -1.75 -3.75 10.77
CA SER A 118 -2.55 -2.53 10.61
C SER A 118 -3.39 -2.26 11.86
N PRO A 119 -3.37 -1.03 12.43
CA PRO A 119 -4.30 -0.64 13.49
C PRO A 119 -5.75 -0.48 12.97
N ARG A 120 -5.95 -0.28 11.67
CA ARG A 120 -7.28 -0.06 11.05
C ARG A 120 -7.85 -1.34 10.39
N PHE A 121 -7.00 -2.31 10.08
CA PHE A 121 -7.34 -3.57 9.43
C PHE A 121 -6.76 -4.76 10.20
N SER A 122 -7.47 -5.23 11.23
CA SER A 122 -6.98 -6.30 12.12
C SER A 122 -6.69 -7.64 11.43
N CYS A 123 -7.22 -7.91 10.22
CA CYS A 123 -6.86 -9.11 9.44
C CYS A 123 -5.61 -8.95 8.57
N MET A 124 -5.04 -7.74 8.52
CA MET A 124 -3.89 -7.42 7.68
C MET A 124 -2.60 -7.45 8.49
N ASN A 125 -1.92 -8.59 8.40
CA ASN A 125 -0.61 -8.81 8.99
C ASN A 125 0.38 -9.18 7.87
N VAL A 126 1.54 -8.51 7.84
CA VAL A 126 2.56 -8.66 6.81
C VAL A 126 3.88 -9.05 7.45
N HIS A 127 4.33 -10.27 7.19
CA HIS A 127 5.68 -10.71 7.51
C HIS A 127 6.64 -10.14 6.47
N MET A 128 7.63 -9.36 6.92
CA MET A 128 8.51 -8.61 6.01
C MET A 128 9.38 -9.54 5.16
N ASP A 129 9.87 -10.63 5.75
CA ASP A 129 10.71 -11.61 5.04
C ASP A 129 9.93 -12.31 3.92
N GLU A 130 8.69 -12.73 4.20
CA GLU A 130 7.82 -13.34 3.18
C GLU A 130 7.45 -12.36 2.06
N LEU A 131 7.24 -11.09 2.41
CA LEU A 131 6.92 -10.04 1.44
C LEU A 131 8.10 -9.83 0.48
N PHE A 132 9.30 -9.59 1.00
CA PHE A 132 10.45 -9.27 0.16
C PHE A 132 10.96 -10.48 -0.62
N ALA A 133 10.89 -11.69 -0.07
CA ALA A 133 11.20 -12.91 -0.83
C ALA A 133 10.29 -13.10 -2.06
N ARG A 134 9.06 -12.56 -2.03
CA ARG A 134 8.15 -12.59 -3.19
C ARG A 134 8.34 -11.43 -4.16
N LEU A 135 8.67 -10.25 -3.65
CA LEU A 135 8.87 -9.05 -4.47
C LEU A 135 10.19 -9.07 -5.24
N LEU A 136 11.22 -9.69 -4.65
CA LEU A 136 12.56 -9.84 -5.20
C LEU A 136 12.99 -11.30 -4.99
N PRO A 137 12.48 -12.26 -5.78
CA PRO A 137 13.01 -13.61 -5.72
C PRO A 137 14.50 -13.56 -6.05
N ASP A 138 15.33 -14.22 -5.24
CA ASP A 138 16.75 -14.40 -5.55
C ASP A 138 16.86 -15.07 -6.94
N ASP A 139 17.64 -14.47 -7.84
CA ASP A 139 17.87 -14.96 -9.22
C ASP A 139 18.52 -16.35 -9.25
#